data_AF-A0A840IT35-F1
#
_entry.id   AF-A0A840IT35-F1
#
_cell.length_a   1.000
_cell.length_b   1.000
_cell.length_c   1.000
_cell.angle_alpha   90.00
_cell.angle_beta   90.00
_cell.angle_gamma   90.00
#
_symmetry.space_group_name_H-M   'P 1'
#
loop_
_entity.id
_entity.type
_entity.pdbx_description
1 polymer ?
#
loop_
_entity_poly.entity_id
_entity_poly.type
_entity_poly.pdbx_seq_one_letter_code
_entity_poly.pdbx_strand_id
1 'polypeptide(L)'
;MTSEVTDTATVYIGLTARTADLPRRDLMLVWDERFGWYVAIEPRGDDRPPVICHLRDRIAPPPAAVAQFVTDVLGGHRRGRLSPVPAQLDRATLAAHMTEIRS
;
A
#
# COMPACT_ATOMS: atom_id res chain seq x y z
N MET A 1 17.25 -3.22 22.73
CA MET A 1 16.10 -2.92 21.86
C MET A 1 16.56 -3.14 20.43
N THR A 2 16.23 -4.30 19.86
CA THR A 2 16.65 -4.71 18.51
C THR A 2 15.65 -4.16 17.52
N SER A 3 16.01 -3.07 16.84
CA SER A 3 15.31 -2.63 15.64
C SER A 3 15.73 -3.53 14.49
N GLU A 4 14.81 -4.37 14.01
CA GLU A 4 14.99 -5.07 12.75
C GLU A 4 14.88 -4.01 11.64
N VAL A 5 16.01 -3.69 11.00
CA VAL A 5 16.02 -2.84 9.82
C VAL A 5 15.86 -3.77 8.63
N THR A 6 14.62 -3.93 8.19
CA THR A 6 14.36 -4.44 6.85
C THR A 6 14.94 -3.42 5.86
N ASP A 7 15.74 -3.87 4.89
CA ASP A 7 16.42 -3.01 3.89
C ASP A 7 15.45 -2.33 2.89
N THR A 8 14.15 -2.34 3.21
CA THR A 8 13.05 -1.88 2.35
C THR A 8 12.27 -0.81 3.10
N ALA A 9 12.30 0.42 2.59
CA ALA A 9 11.49 1.49 3.16
C ALA A 9 10.01 1.13 3.03
N THR A 10 9.33 1.01 4.17
CA THR A 10 7.92 0.62 4.25
C THR A 10 7.18 1.56 5.20
N VAL A 11 6.00 2.02 4.80
CA VAL A 11 5.08 2.83 5.63
C VAL A 11 3.73 2.13 5.66
N TYR A 12 3.09 2.09 6.82
CA TYR A 12 1.73 1.59 6.97
C TYR A 12 0.82 2.61 7.64
N ILE A 13 -0.44 2.65 7.22
CA ILE A 13 -1.49 3.49 7.77
C ILE A 13 -2.71 2.60 7.99
N GLY A 14 -3.16 2.46 9.24
CA GLY A 14 -4.40 1.76 9.57
C GLY A 14 -5.60 2.53 9.05
N LEU A 15 -6.48 1.84 8.32
CA LEU A 15 -7.73 2.40 7.82
C LEU A 15 -8.82 2.11 8.85
N THR A 16 -9.26 3.15 9.58
CA THR A 16 -10.30 3.05 10.63
C THR A 16 -11.67 2.65 10.09
N ALA A 17 -11.84 2.62 8.76
CA ALA A 17 -13.08 2.23 8.11
C ALA A 17 -13.23 0.71 8.06
N ARG A 18 -14.13 0.18 8.88
CA ARG A 18 -14.68 -1.18 8.68
C ARG A 18 -15.56 -1.14 7.43
N THR A 19 -15.15 -1.78 6.34
CA THR A 19 -16.09 -2.01 5.23
C THR A 19 -17.27 -2.84 5.72
N ALA A 20 -18.50 -2.46 5.35
CA ALA A 20 -19.72 -3.15 5.76
C ALA A 20 -19.70 -4.66 5.47
N ASP A 21 -18.95 -5.09 4.45
CA ASP A 21 -18.85 -6.50 4.03
C ASP A 21 -17.68 -7.28 4.66
N LEU A 22 -16.78 -6.60 5.38
CA LEU A 22 -15.65 -7.23 6.11
C LEU A 22 -15.57 -6.69 7.56
N PRO A 23 -16.61 -6.91 8.39
CA PRO A 23 -16.70 -6.31 9.72
C PRO A 23 -15.60 -6.77 10.70
N ARG A 24 -14.86 -7.85 10.37
CA ARG A 24 -13.86 -8.52 11.23
C ARG A 24 -12.42 -8.39 10.76
N ARG A 25 -12.14 -7.64 9.70
CA ARG A 25 -10.79 -7.46 9.16
C ARG A 25 -10.49 -5.97 9.06
N ASP A 26 -9.52 -5.52 9.85
CA ASP A 26 -9.01 -4.17 9.75
C ASP A 26 -8.11 -4.08 8.50
N LEU A 27 -8.19 -2.95 7.79
CA LEU A 27 -7.46 -2.73 6.55
C LEU A 27 -6.30 -1.79 6.80
N MET A 28 -5.25 -1.95 6.01
CA MET A 28 -4.09 -1.06 6.03
C MET A 28 -3.78 -0.58 4.62
N LEU A 29 -3.44 0.70 4.52
CA LEU A 29 -2.75 1.25 3.36
C LEU A 29 -1.26 1.12 3.62
N VAL A 30 -0.55 0.45 2.72
CA VAL A 30 0.89 0.21 2.83
C VAL A 30 1.59 0.81 1.62
N TRP A 31 2.73 1.45 1.86
CA TRP A 31 3.69 1.79 0.83
C TRP A 31 4.95 0.98 1.05
N ASP A 32 5.43 0.34 0.00
CA ASP A 32 6.66 -0.42 -0.04
C ASP A 32 7.49 0.08 -1.23
N GLU A 33 8.78 0.33 -1.04
CA GLU A 33 9.63 0.88 -2.11
C GLU A 33 9.67 0.00 -3.39
N ARG A 34 9.38 -1.30 -3.28
CA ARG A 34 9.35 -2.26 -4.39
C ARG A 34 7.95 -2.39 -4.99
N PHE A 35 6.89 -2.19 -4.23
CA PHE A 35 5.52 -2.46 -4.70
C PHE A 35 4.62 -1.22 -4.79
N GLY A 36 5.12 -0.06 -4.38
CA GLY A 36 4.37 1.18 -4.30
C GLY A 36 3.24 1.10 -3.27
N TRP A 37 2.17 1.86 -3.51
CA TRP A 37 0.99 1.89 -2.64
C TRP A 37 0.07 0.68 -2.88
N TYR A 38 -0.39 0.03 -1.81
CA TYR A 38 -1.39 -1.03 -1.86
C TYR A 38 -2.27 -1.04 -0.61
N VAL A 39 -3.50 -1.54 -0.75
CA VAL A 39 -4.36 -1.86 0.40
C VAL A 39 -4.22 -3.34 0.70
N ALA A 40 -4.02 -3.66 1.98
CA ALA A 40 -3.94 -5.01 2.48
C ALA A 40 -4.82 -5.21 3.72
N ILE A 41 -5.06 -6.47 4.05
CA ILE A 41 -5.68 -6.85 5.32
C ILE A 41 -4.59 -6.79 6.40
N GLU A 42 -4.91 -6.21 7.55
CA GLU A 42 -4.01 -6.23 8.69
C GLU A 42 -3.68 -7.68 9.08
N PRO A 43 -2.38 -8.05 9.11
CA PRO A 43 -1.96 -9.40 9.42
C PRO A 43 -2.23 -9.69 10.90
N ARG A 44 -2.47 -10.96 11.21
CA ARG A 44 -2.54 -11.42 12.59
C ARG A 44 -1.19 -12.02 12.95
N GLY A 45 -0.30 -11.23 13.56
CA GLY A 45 1.08 -11.64 13.84
C GLY A 45 2.05 -11.20 12.74
N ASP A 46 3.18 -11.92 12.61
CA ASP A 46 4.31 -11.53 11.76
C ASP A 46 4.20 -11.96 10.29
N ASP A 47 3.03 -12.46 9.87
CA ASP A 47 2.80 -12.87 8.48
C ASP A 47 2.72 -11.67 7.54
N ARG A 48 3.15 -11.87 6.27
CA ARG A 48 2.99 -10.85 5.23
C ARG A 48 1.51 -10.50 5.03
N PRO A 49 1.12 -9.22 5.01
CA PRO A 49 -0.27 -8.83 4.92
C PRO A 49 -0.89 -9.28 3.59
N PRO A 50 -2.08 -9.91 3.58
CA PRO A 50 -2.77 -10.29 2.36
C PRO A 50 -3.19 -9.06 1.56
N VAL A 51 -2.63 -8.91 0.36
CA VAL A 51 -2.87 -7.73 -0.49
C VAL A 51 -4.23 -7.82 -1.19
N ILE A 52 -5.04 -6.77 -1.05
CA ILE A 52 -6.31 -6.62 -1.76
C ILE A 52 -6.08 -6.07 -3.16
N CYS A 53 -5.36 -4.95 -3.27
CA CYS A 53 -5.11 -4.28 -4.54
C CYS A 53 -3.93 -3.30 -4.45
N HIS A 54 -3.24 -3.11 -5.58
CA HIS A 54 -2.20 -2.09 -5.74
C HIS A 54 -2.75 -0.85 -6.45
N LEU A 55 -2.25 0.32 -6.07
CA LEU A 55 -2.34 1.54 -6.85
C LEU A 55 -1.22 1.52 -7.88
N ARG A 56 -1.58 1.28 -9.15
CA ARG A 56 -0.61 1.08 -10.24
C ARG A 56 -0.11 2.41 -10.81
N ASP A 57 1.00 2.30 -11.55
CA ASP A 57 1.48 3.29 -12.53
C ASP A 57 1.95 4.64 -11.99
N ARG A 58 2.13 4.78 -10.65
CA ARG A 58 2.72 5.98 -10.04
C ARG A 58 3.56 5.63 -8.82
N ILE A 59 4.82 6.08 -8.81
CA ILE A 59 5.76 5.89 -7.70
C ILE A 59 5.34 6.71 -6.47
N ALA A 60 5.05 7.98 -6.70
CA ALA A 60 4.63 8.95 -5.70
C ALA A 60 3.39 9.70 -6.21
N PRO A 61 2.21 9.05 -6.21
CA PRO A 61 0.97 9.71 -6.61
C PRO A 61 0.65 10.89 -5.68
N PRO A 62 -0.07 11.92 -6.18
CA PRO A 62 -0.58 12.98 -5.32
C PRO A 62 -1.42 12.41 -4.16
N PRO A 63 -1.41 13.02 -2.96
CA PRO A 63 -2.17 12.52 -1.80
C PRO A 63 -3.67 12.31 -2.09
N ALA A 64 -4.27 13.18 -2.92
CA ALA A 64 -5.66 13.04 -3.34
C ALA A 64 -5.93 11.76 -4.16
N ALA A 65 -4.97 11.31 -4.97
CA ALA A 65 -5.10 10.06 -5.73
C ALA A 65 -5.00 8.84 -4.81
N VAL A 66 -4.18 8.90 -3.75
CA VAL A 66 -4.10 7.87 -2.71
C VAL A 66 -5.41 7.80 -1.92
N ALA A 67 -5.96 8.95 -1.55
CA ALA A 67 -7.24 9.05 -0.83
C ALA A 67 -8.40 8.48 -1.66
N GLN A 68 -8.52 8.87 -2.94
CA GLN A 68 -9.54 8.34 -3.83
C GLN A 68 -9.41 6.83 -4.02
N PHE A 69 -8.19 6.33 -4.18
CA PHE A 69 -7.93 4.90 -4.27
C PHE A 69 -8.42 4.15 -3.02
N VAL A 70 -8.14 4.66 -1.82
CA VAL A 70 -8.66 4.08 -0.56
C VAL A 70 -10.19 4.11 -0.54
N THR A 71 -10.80 5.24 -0.89
CA THR A 71 -12.27 5.36 -0.95
C THR A 71 -12.90 4.36 -1.92
N ASP A 72 -12.33 4.16 -3.11
CA ASP A 72 -12.81 3.19 -4.10
C ASP A 72 -12.79 1.76 -3.54
N VAL A 73 -11.70 1.40 -2.86
CA VAL A 73 -11.50 0.07 -2.25
C VAL A 73 -12.49 -0.16 -1.11
N LEU A 74 -12.68 0.84 -0.25
CA LEU A 74 -13.65 0.80 0.84
C LEU A 74 -15.09 0.71 0.31
N GLY A 75 -15.39 1.40 -0.78
CA GLY A 75 -16.70 1.34 -1.46
C GLY A 75 -16.97 0.04 -2.22
N GLY A 76 -16.02 -0.90 -2.25
CA GLY A 76 -16.19 -2.19 -2.93
C GLY A 76 -15.94 -2.17 -4.44
N HIS A 77 -15.67 -0.99 -5.02
CA HIS A 77 -15.50 -0.78 -6.46
C HIS A 77 -14.24 -1.45 -7.04
N ARG A 78 -13.31 -1.90 -6.17
CA ARG A 78 -12.09 -2.62 -6.55
C ARG A 78 -11.97 -4.02 -5.97
N ARG A 79 -13.07 -4.61 -5.50
CA ARG A 79 -13.07 -5.98 -4.99
C ARG A 79 -13.04 -6.98 -6.12
N GLY A 80 -11.88 -7.61 -6.30
CA GLY A 80 -11.78 -8.74 -7.18
C GLY A 80 -10.33 -9.03 -7.49
N ARG A 81 -9.84 -10.15 -6.96
CA ARG A 81 -8.51 -10.72 -7.19
C ARG A 81 -7.47 -10.09 -6.27
N LEU A 82 -6.97 -10.89 -5.31
CA LEU A 82 -5.61 -10.74 -4.79
C LEU A 82 -4.75 -10.39 -6.00
N SER A 83 -4.35 -9.14 -6.12
CA SER A 83 -3.69 -8.69 -7.34
C SER A 83 -2.36 -9.43 -7.40
N PRO A 84 -1.97 -10.00 -8.56
CA PRO A 84 -0.63 -10.52 -8.71
C PRO A 84 0.36 -9.41 -8.34
N VAL A 85 1.36 -9.80 -7.56
CA VAL A 85 2.43 -8.91 -7.09
C VAL A 85 2.96 -8.14 -8.31
N PRO A 86 2.94 -6.79 -8.31
CA PRO A 86 3.41 -6.01 -9.44
C PRO A 86 4.90 -6.25 -9.67
N ALA A 87 5.36 -5.97 -10.89
CA ALA A 87 6.79 -5.89 -11.16
C ALA A 87 7.41 -4.91 -10.16
N GLN A 88 8.53 -5.32 -9.55
CA GLN A 88 9.17 -4.52 -8.53
C GLN A 88 9.61 -3.17 -9.11
N LEU A 89 9.32 -2.11 -8.37
CA LEU A 89 9.88 -0.80 -8.62
C LEU A 89 11.38 -0.82 -8.30
N ASP A 90 12.17 -0.29 -9.22
CA ASP A 90 13.60 -0.15 -9.06
C ASP A 90 13.97 1.02 -8.12
N ARG A 91 14.93 0.79 -7.24
CA ARG A 91 15.39 1.75 -6.23
C ARG A 91 16.01 2.99 -6.86
N ALA A 92 16.71 2.86 -7.99
CA ALA A 92 17.29 4.02 -8.68
C ALA A 92 16.18 4.91 -9.28
N THR A 93 15.13 4.29 -9.82
CA THR A 93 13.94 4.99 -10.31
C THR A 93 13.22 5.76 -9.20
N LEU A 94 13.06 5.14 -8.01
CA LEU A 94 12.50 5.82 -6.84
C LEU A 94 13.35 7.03 -6.40
N ALA A 95 14.66 6.87 -6.30
CA ALA A 95 15.58 7.93 -5.89
C ALA A 95 15.56 9.13 -6.85
N ALA A 96 15.48 8.87 -8.16
CA ALA A 96 15.33 9.91 -9.18
C ALA A 96 14.03 10.71 -8.96
N HIS A 97 12.91 10.01 -8.76
CA HIS A 97 11.61 10.65 -8.51
C HIS A 97 11.56 11.48 -7.22
N MET A 98 12.19 11.01 -6.14
CA MET A 98 12.25 11.77 -4.88
C MET A 98 13.07 13.05 -5.02
N THR A 99 14.04 13.08 -5.94
CA THR A 99 14.85 14.27 -6.21
C THR A 99 14.03 15.33 -6.96
N GLU A 100 13.21 14.89 -7.92
CA GLU A 100 12.30 15.75 -8.68
C GLU A 100 11.21 16.40 -7.80
N ILE A 101 10.67 15.67 -6.82
CA ILE A 101 9.67 16.21 -5.86
C ILE A 101 10.25 17.27 -4.91
N ARG A 102 11.56 17.26 -4.69
CA ARG A 102 12.25 18.22 -3.81
C ARG A 102 12.68 19.52 -4.52
N SER A 103 12.39 19.64 -5.82
CA SER A 103 12.74 20.77 -6.68
C SER A 103 11.57 21.75 -6.79
#